data_AF-A0A8H2XD09-F1
#
_entry.id   AF-A0A8H2XD09-F1
#
_cell.length_a   1.000
_cell.length_b   1.000
_cell.length_c   1.000
_cell.angle_alpha   90.00
_cell.angle_beta   90.00
_cell.angle_gamma   90.00
#
_symmetry.space_group_name_H-M   'P 1'
#
loop_
_entity.id
_entity.type
_entity.pdbx_description
1 polymer ?
#
loop_
_entity_poly.entity_id
_entity_poly.type
_entity_poly.pdbx_seq_one_letter_code
_entity_poly.pdbx_strand_id
1 'polypeptide(L)'
;MTVKGTFDEVHWPKEGGDKDVVFLENGAAIKNVIIGANQVKGIHCKGSCNIYTVWFKDVCEDTITLRQKSGTLNIVGGVVNIDSYCVRDFGKLYRSCGNCKTQYKRTANISNVVAKNGKLLAGISSNYGDVTTIKTSTNSYNSVKSICDTSEGNNSGKEPSKVTSNKANSSCKL
;
A
#
# COMPACT_ATOMS: atom_id res chain seq x y z
N MET A 1 15.58 -4.91 10.12
CA MET A 1 15.82 -6.38 10.20
C MET A 1 15.67 -6.99 8.80
N THR A 2 16.52 -7.92 8.36
CA THR A 2 16.31 -8.67 7.10
C THR A 2 15.75 -10.04 7.42
N VAL A 3 14.61 -10.38 6.81
CA VAL A 3 13.77 -11.52 7.20
C VAL A 3 13.70 -12.51 6.04
N LYS A 4 14.15 -13.75 6.28
CA LYS A 4 14.12 -14.87 5.31
C LYS A 4 13.36 -16.04 5.94
N GLY A 5 12.24 -16.44 5.35
CA GLY A 5 11.35 -17.48 5.88
C GLY A 5 9.96 -16.95 6.23
N THR A 6 9.27 -17.65 7.13
CA THR A 6 7.97 -17.26 7.73
C THR A 6 8.17 -17.03 9.21
N PHE A 7 7.65 -15.92 9.74
CA PHE A 7 7.79 -15.53 11.14
C PHE A 7 6.41 -15.29 11.73
N ASP A 8 6.17 -15.84 12.93
CA ASP A 8 4.87 -15.85 13.60
C ASP A 8 4.74 -14.79 14.71
N GLU A 9 5.83 -14.41 15.39
CA GLU A 9 5.81 -13.34 16.38
C GLU A 9 7.10 -12.51 16.30
N VAL A 10 6.96 -11.18 16.33
CA VAL A 10 8.08 -10.24 16.50
C VAL A 10 7.63 -9.19 17.50
N HIS A 11 8.37 -9.04 18.59
CA HIS A 11 8.20 -7.99 19.58
C HIS A 11 9.43 -7.06 19.52
N TRP A 12 9.20 -5.78 19.21
CA TRP A 12 10.28 -4.80 19.01
C TRP A 12 10.39 -3.84 20.21
N PRO A 13 11.58 -3.64 20.80
CA PRO A 13 11.82 -2.56 21.74
C PRO A 13 11.75 -1.20 21.02
N LYS A 14 11.46 -0.11 21.74
CA LYS A 14 11.47 1.24 21.16
C LYS A 14 12.86 1.58 20.61
N GLU A 15 12.97 1.99 19.35
CA GLU A 15 13.96 2.97 18.88
C GLU A 15 13.52 3.57 17.54
N GLY A 16 14.32 4.50 16.98
CA GLY A 16 13.96 5.34 15.84
C GLY A 16 15.09 5.52 14.81
N GLY A 17 14.74 5.50 13.52
CA GLY A 17 15.59 5.87 12.38
C GLY A 17 15.43 4.95 11.16
N ASP A 18 16.38 5.01 10.21
CA ASP A 18 16.45 4.08 9.05
C ASP A 18 16.66 2.60 9.44
N LYS A 19 16.77 2.31 10.74
CA LYS A 19 16.87 0.95 11.31
C LYS A 19 15.51 0.26 11.47
N ASP A 20 14.40 1.01 11.52
CA ASP A 20 13.05 0.50 11.81
C ASP A 20 12.31 0.00 10.57
N VAL A 21 13.05 -0.68 9.70
CA VAL A 21 12.55 -1.20 8.43
C VAL A 21 12.71 -2.71 8.40
N VAL A 22 11.60 -3.42 8.19
CA VAL A 22 11.60 -4.86 7.94
C VAL A 22 11.82 -5.09 6.45
N PHE A 23 12.96 -5.63 6.07
CA PHE A 23 13.25 -6.02 4.70
C PHE A 23 12.86 -7.47 4.46
N LEU A 24 11.79 -7.68 3.68
CA LEU A 24 11.40 -8.99 3.17
C LEU A 24 12.14 -9.25 1.86
N GLU A 25 12.92 -10.33 1.84
CA GLU A 25 13.56 -10.83 0.62
C GLU A 25 12.53 -11.46 -0.33
N ASN A 26 12.92 -11.69 -1.59
CA ASN A 26 12.03 -12.29 -2.58
C ASN A 26 11.56 -13.70 -2.12
N GLY A 27 10.25 -13.90 -2.05
CA GLY A 27 9.56 -15.10 -1.54
C GLY A 27 9.30 -15.12 -0.03
N ALA A 28 9.83 -14.18 0.77
CA ALA A 28 9.67 -14.20 2.23
C ALA A 28 8.23 -13.87 2.67
N ALA A 29 7.81 -14.38 3.83
CA ALA A 29 6.49 -14.11 4.41
C ALA A 29 6.60 -13.61 5.85
N ILE A 30 5.75 -12.66 6.23
CA ILE A 30 5.56 -12.21 7.61
C ILE A 30 4.10 -12.39 7.97
N LYS A 31 3.81 -12.98 9.13
CA LYS A 31 2.44 -13.17 9.59
C LYS A 31 2.30 -12.95 11.09
N ASN A 32 1.12 -12.56 11.55
CA ASN A 32 0.78 -12.41 12.98
C ASN A 32 1.65 -11.39 13.77
N VAL A 33 2.30 -10.44 13.08
CA VAL A 33 3.21 -9.46 13.71
C VAL A 33 2.49 -8.18 14.15
N ILE A 34 2.86 -7.66 15.32
CA ILE A 34 2.43 -6.33 15.80
C ILE A 34 3.62 -5.37 15.73
N ILE A 35 3.54 -4.38 14.85
CA ILE A 35 4.55 -3.34 14.66
C ILE A 35 4.23 -2.15 15.58
N GLY A 36 5.20 -1.73 16.38
CA GLY A 36 5.07 -0.65 17.36
C GLY A 36 4.88 0.74 16.74
N ALA A 37 4.46 1.70 17.57
CA ALA A 37 4.09 3.05 17.11
C ALA A 37 5.25 3.87 16.51
N ASN A 38 6.50 3.57 16.89
CA ASN A 38 7.67 4.34 16.49
C ASN A 38 8.26 3.93 15.12
N GLN A 39 7.54 3.14 14.33
CA GLN A 39 8.01 2.64 13.04
C GLN A 39 8.09 3.76 11.98
N VAL A 40 9.29 4.03 11.48
CA VAL A 40 9.53 5.14 10.54
C VAL A 40 9.14 4.79 9.10
N LYS A 41 9.43 3.57 8.62
CA LYS A 41 9.18 3.15 7.21
C LYS A 41 8.68 1.70 7.04
N GLY A 42 8.12 1.12 8.11
CA GLY A 42 7.38 -0.15 8.07
C GLY A 42 8.05 -1.34 7.38
N ILE A 43 7.31 -1.98 6.46
CA ILE A 43 7.76 -3.18 5.74
C ILE A 43 8.17 -2.82 4.31
N HIS A 44 9.40 -3.15 3.96
CA HIS A 44 9.96 -3.03 2.62
C HIS A 44 10.12 -4.40 1.96
N CYS A 45 9.47 -4.62 0.81
CA CYS A 45 9.67 -5.83 0.02
C CYS A 45 10.65 -5.59 -1.12
N LYS A 46 11.72 -6.39 -1.16
CA LYS A 46 12.76 -6.35 -2.20
C LYS A 46 12.38 -7.10 -3.48
N GLY A 47 11.33 -7.92 -3.41
CA GLY A 47 10.69 -8.60 -4.54
C GLY A 47 9.26 -8.97 -4.15
N SER A 48 8.77 -10.11 -4.63
CA SER A 48 7.56 -10.73 -4.07
C SER A 48 7.77 -11.07 -2.59
N CYS A 49 6.80 -10.83 -1.73
CA CYS A 49 6.84 -11.06 -0.28
C CYS A 49 5.40 -11.30 0.19
N ASN A 50 5.09 -12.06 1.23
CA ASN A 50 3.71 -12.15 1.72
C ASN A 50 3.54 -11.48 3.10
N ILE A 51 2.43 -10.79 3.32
CA ILE A 51 2.14 -10.04 4.55
C ILE A 51 0.73 -10.43 5.00
N TYR A 52 0.60 -11.11 6.13
CA TYR A 52 -0.68 -11.61 6.66
C TYR A 52 -0.89 -11.16 8.11
N THR A 53 -2.09 -10.73 8.51
CA THR A 53 -2.40 -10.47 9.93
C THR A 53 -1.34 -9.57 10.64
N VAL A 54 -0.91 -8.50 9.98
CA VAL A 54 0.05 -7.54 10.56
C VAL A 54 -0.68 -6.31 11.06
N TRP A 55 -0.39 -5.92 12.30
CA TRP A 55 -1.02 -4.80 13.00
C TRP A 55 0.00 -3.69 13.23
N PHE A 56 -0.25 -2.49 12.70
CA PHE A 56 0.56 -1.30 12.99
C PHE A 56 -0.12 -0.50 14.11
N LYS A 57 0.60 -0.25 15.21
CA LYS A 57 0.06 0.54 16.34
C LYS A 57 -0.04 2.04 16.05
N ASP A 58 0.84 2.56 15.19
CA ASP A 58 0.82 3.93 14.67
C ASP A 58 1.60 3.97 13.33
N VAL A 59 1.42 5.03 12.53
CA VAL A 59 1.98 5.15 11.17
C VAL A 59 2.48 6.56 10.93
N CYS A 60 3.81 6.71 10.82
CA CYS A 60 4.43 8.03 10.67
C CYS A 60 4.50 8.54 9.22
N GLU A 61 4.79 7.68 8.24
CA GLU A 61 4.92 8.08 6.82
C GLU A 61 4.27 7.03 5.88
N ASP A 62 4.84 5.83 5.76
CA ASP A 62 4.30 4.69 5.00
C ASP A 62 4.23 3.42 5.89
N THR A 63 3.21 2.57 5.71
CA THR A 63 3.13 1.23 6.36
C THR A 63 3.90 0.15 5.60
N ILE A 64 3.75 0.11 4.27
CA ILE A 64 4.30 -0.92 3.39
C ILE A 64 4.78 -0.24 2.10
N THR A 65 6.09 -0.27 1.82
CA THR A 65 6.67 0.38 0.64
C THR A 65 7.24 -0.67 -0.34
N LEU A 66 6.79 -0.61 -1.59
CA LEU A 66 7.16 -1.57 -2.65
C LEU A 66 8.17 -0.95 -3.62
N ARG A 67 9.37 -1.56 -3.75
CA ARG A 67 10.47 -1.05 -4.60
C ARG A 67 10.80 -1.94 -5.82
N GLN A 68 9.90 -2.83 -6.20
CA GLN A 68 10.07 -3.79 -7.30
C GLN A 68 9.87 -3.17 -8.70
N LYS A 69 10.63 -3.67 -9.70
CA LYS A 69 10.61 -3.17 -11.09
C LYS A 69 9.56 -3.88 -11.99
N SER A 70 9.17 -5.10 -11.61
CA SER A 70 8.03 -5.88 -12.11
C SER A 70 7.74 -7.00 -11.09
N GLY A 71 6.48 -7.42 -10.90
CA GLY A 71 6.07 -8.38 -9.84
C GLY A 71 4.62 -8.17 -9.32
N THR A 72 3.84 -9.24 -9.07
CA THR A 72 2.46 -9.22 -8.50
C THR A 72 2.55 -9.42 -7.04
N LEU A 73 1.49 -8.94 -6.45
CA LEU A 73 1.22 -8.80 -5.06
C LEU A 73 -0.14 -9.47 -4.70
N ASN A 74 -0.36 -10.71 -5.18
CA ASN A 74 -1.00 -11.86 -4.49
C ASN A 74 -0.25 -12.42 -3.25
N ILE A 75 1.06 -12.69 -3.27
CA ILE A 75 2.16 -11.91 -3.89
C ILE A 75 3.08 -12.64 -4.94
N VAL A 76 2.70 -12.80 -6.25
CA VAL A 76 3.55 -13.24 -7.44
C VAL A 76 3.02 -12.76 -8.86
N GLY A 77 3.76 -12.07 -9.79
CA GLY A 77 3.32 -11.62 -11.18
C GLY A 77 3.41 -10.09 -11.66
N GLY A 78 2.35 -9.22 -11.61
CA GLY A 78 2.34 -7.70 -11.73
C GLY A 78 1.31 -6.70 -10.99
N VAL A 79 0.72 -6.93 -9.78
CA VAL A 79 -0.50 -6.31 -9.15
C VAL A 79 -0.64 -6.37 -7.58
N VAL A 80 -0.93 -5.28 -6.85
CA VAL A 80 -1.24 -5.20 -5.37
C VAL A 80 -2.65 -5.66 -4.97
N ASN A 81 -2.79 -6.78 -4.23
CA ASN A 81 -4.08 -7.15 -3.63
C ASN A 81 -4.15 -6.73 -2.16
N ILE A 82 -5.23 -6.05 -1.79
CA ILE A 82 -5.60 -5.72 -0.40
C ILE A 82 -6.94 -6.39 -0.14
N ASP A 83 -6.94 -7.46 0.65
CA ASP A 83 -8.15 -8.20 1.00
C ASP A 83 -8.29 -8.36 2.52
N SER A 84 -9.54 -8.37 3.01
CA SER A 84 -9.88 -8.68 4.41
C SER A 84 -9.15 -7.79 5.42
N TYR A 85 -9.00 -6.50 5.10
CA TYR A 85 -8.20 -5.54 5.87
C TYR A 85 -9.06 -4.47 6.56
N CYS A 86 -8.71 -4.11 7.79
CA CYS A 86 -9.34 -3.03 8.53
C CYS A 86 -8.38 -1.84 8.66
N VAL A 87 -8.81 -0.64 8.26
CA VAL A 87 -8.02 0.60 8.34
C VAL A 87 -8.83 1.71 9.00
N ARG A 88 -8.16 2.54 9.81
CA ARG A 88 -8.75 3.64 10.57
C ARG A 88 -7.82 4.86 10.52
N ASP A 89 -8.39 6.06 10.57
CA ASP A 89 -7.69 7.33 10.79
C ASP A 89 -6.51 7.55 9.81
N PHE A 90 -6.76 7.37 8.52
CA PHE A 90 -5.71 7.19 7.50
C PHE A 90 -5.64 8.30 6.44
N GLY A 91 -4.42 8.60 5.99
CA GLY A 91 -4.18 9.49 4.86
C GLY A 91 -4.57 8.84 3.52
N LYS A 92 -3.88 7.77 3.15
CA LYS A 92 -4.18 6.95 1.96
C LYS A 92 -4.03 5.46 2.30
N LEU A 93 -4.94 4.58 1.86
CA LEU A 93 -4.75 3.13 2.03
C LEU A 93 -3.82 2.57 0.96
N TYR A 94 -3.97 3.01 -0.29
CA TYR A 94 -3.10 2.67 -1.40
C TYR A 94 -2.73 3.92 -2.21
N ARG A 95 -1.45 4.06 -2.55
CA ARG A 95 -0.95 5.08 -3.48
C ARG A 95 0.10 4.47 -4.40
N SER A 96 -0.13 4.52 -5.72
CA SER A 96 0.96 4.33 -6.67
C SER A 96 1.93 5.52 -6.59
N CYS A 97 3.24 5.32 -6.69
CA CYS A 97 4.16 6.46 -6.66
C CYS A 97 4.00 7.32 -7.92
N GLY A 98 3.50 8.54 -7.77
CA GLY A 98 3.20 9.41 -8.91
C GLY A 98 4.33 10.34 -9.34
N ASN A 99 5.41 10.48 -8.56
CA ASN A 99 6.53 11.40 -8.80
C ASN A 99 7.93 10.74 -8.74
N CYS A 100 7.99 9.40 -8.68
CA CYS A 100 9.23 8.64 -8.63
C CYS A 100 10.09 8.85 -9.90
N LYS A 101 11.42 8.95 -9.74
CA LYS A 101 12.39 9.09 -10.86
C LYS A 101 12.24 8.01 -11.95
N THR A 102 11.90 6.79 -11.54
CA THR A 102 11.54 5.71 -12.47
C THR A 102 10.09 5.32 -12.22
N GLN A 103 9.33 5.23 -13.30
CA GLN A 103 7.90 4.97 -13.27
C GLN A 103 7.58 3.63 -13.94
N TYR A 104 6.56 2.99 -13.40
CA TYR A 104 6.10 1.67 -13.80
C TYR A 104 4.57 1.67 -13.72
N LYS A 105 3.92 0.94 -14.63
CA LYS A 105 2.50 0.62 -14.49
C LYS A 105 2.31 -0.18 -13.20
N ARG A 106 1.43 0.29 -12.32
CA ARG A 106 1.05 -0.41 -11.09
C ARG A 106 -0.42 -0.77 -11.16
N THR A 107 -0.72 -2.01 -10.79
CA THR A 107 -2.11 -2.47 -10.71
C THR A 107 -2.44 -2.80 -9.26
N ALA A 108 -3.68 -2.62 -8.83
CA ALA A 108 -4.14 -3.03 -7.52
C ALA A 108 -5.58 -3.58 -7.53
N ASN A 109 -5.92 -4.41 -6.56
CA ASN A 109 -7.25 -4.93 -6.29
C ASN A 109 -7.58 -4.73 -4.79
N ILE A 110 -8.78 -4.26 -4.46
CA ILE A 110 -9.21 -3.98 -3.09
C ILE A 110 -10.59 -4.60 -2.84
N SER A 111 -10.69 -5.53 -1.90
CA SER A 111 -11.95 -6.21 -1.52
C SER A 111 -12.02 -6.54 -0.04
N ASN A 112 -13.23 -6.77 0.48
CA ASN A 112 -13.46 -7.12 1.89
C ASN A 112 -12.81 -6.14 2.90
N VAL A 113 -12.69 -4.85 2.54
CA VAL A 113 -12.03 -3.82 3.37
C VAL A 113 -13.03 -3.07 4.23
N VAL A 114 -12.71 -2.90 5.52
CA VAL A 114 -13.40 -1.99 6.44
C VAL A 114 -12.54 -0.74 6.63
N ALA A 115 -12.95 0.39 6.06
CA ALA A 115 -12.20 1.64 6.11
C ALA A 115 -12.96 2.74 6.86
N LYS A 116 -12.31 3.35 7.84
CA LYS A 116 -12.88 4.38 8.71
C LYS A 116 -12.01 5.63 8.75
N ASN A 117 -12.63 6.83 8.76
CA ASN A 117 -11.96 8.13 8.95
C ASN A 117 -10.78 8.37 7.97
N GLY A 118 -10.98 8.09 6.69
CA GLY A 118 -9.94 8.15 5.67
C GLY A 118 -9.99 9.38 4.76
N LYS A 119 -8.85 9.92 4.32
CA LYS A 119 -8.85 10.96 3.27
C LYS A 119 -9.04 10.37 1.86
N LEU A 120 -8.42 9.24 1.53
CA LEU A 120 -8.54 8.58 0.23
C LEU A 120 -8.27 7.07 0.32
N LEU A 121 -9.11 6.21 -0.26
CA LEU A 121 -8.82 4.77 -0.29
C LEU A 121 -7.68 4.46 -1.29
N ALA A 122 -7.84 4.80 -2.57
CA ALA A 122 -6.82 4.55 -3.60
C ALA A 122 -6.47 5.82 -4.41
N GLY A 123 -5.18 6.13 -4.54
CA GLY A 123 -4.68 7.18 -5.44
C GLY A 123 -3.73 6.60 -6.49
N ILE A 124 -4.00 6.85 -7.77
CA ILE A 124 -3.20 6.29 -8.88
C ILE A 124 -2.83 7.32 -9.97
N SER A 125 -1.90 6.96 -10.85
CA SER A 125 -1.44 7.79 -11.95
C SER A 125 -1.87 7.21 -13.30
N SER A 126 -2.96 7.76 -13.85
CA SER A 126 -3.67 7.17 -15.00
C SER A 126 -2.84 7.18 -16.30
N ASN A 127 -1.97 8.18 -16.46
CA ASN A 127 -1.07 8.31 -17.61
C ASN A 127 0.03 7.22 -17.69
N TYR A 128 0.40 6.60 -16.56
CA TYR A 128 1.27 5.42 -16.55
C TYR A 128 0.50 4.10 -16.74
N GLY A 129 -0.79 4.18 -17.08
CA GLY A 129 -1.64 3.01 -17.27
C GLY A 129 -1.95 2.26 -15.97
N ASP A 130 -1.84 2.93 -14.81
CA ASP A 130 -2.21 2.35 -13.52
C ASP A 130 -3.69 1.94 -13.53
N VAL A 131 -4.01 0.82 -12.88
CA VAL A 131 -5.38 0.32 -12.73
C VAL A 131 -5.61 -0.15 -11.31
N THR A 132 -6.63 0.38 -10.62
CA THR A 132 -7.10 -0.16 -9.34
C THR A 132 -8.53 -0.67 -9.51
N THR A 133 -8.76 -1.93 -9.14
CA THR A 133 -10.07 -2.56 -9.08
C THR A 133 -10.55 -2.60 -7.65
N ILE A 134 -11.67 -1.98 -7.33
CA ILE A 134 -12.21 -1.89 -5.97
C ILE A 134 -13.57 -2.57 -6.00
N LYS A 135 -13.73 -3.70 -5.32
CA LYS A 135 -15.03 -4.38 -5.20
C LYS A 135 -15.88 -3.65 -4.18
N THR A 136 -16.45 -2.51 -4.57
CA THR A 136 -17.18 -1.60 -3.68
C THR A 136 -18.29 -2.29 -2.89
N SER A 137 -18.98 -3.26 -3.49
CA SER A 137 -20.01 -4.11 -2.84
C SER A 137 -19.52 -4.98 -1.68
N THR A 138 -18.22 -5.25 -1.58
CA THR A 138 -17.61 -6.04 -0.50
C THR A 138 -16.98 -5.19 0.61
N ASN A 139 -16.92 -3.87 0.42
CA ASN A 139 -16.20 -2.96 1.31
C ASN A 139 -17.17 -2.16 2.17
N SER A 140 -16.76 -1.84 3.40
CA SER A 140 -17.49 -0.97 4.32
C SER A 140 -16.73 0.34 4.51
N TYR A 141 -17.37 1.47 4.22
CA TYR A 141 -16.78 2.79 4.32
C TYR A 141 -17.54 3.64 5.35
N ASN A 142 -16.83 4.19 6.33
CA ASN A 142 -17.37 5.19 7.25
C ASN A 142 -16.43 6.40 7.28
N SER A 143 -16.95 7.59 7.00
CA SER A 143 -16.15 8.83 7.04
C SER A 143 -14.90 8.84 6.15
N VAL A 144 -14.92 8.07 5.04
CA VAL A 144 -13.88 8.08 4.00
C VAL A 144 -14.23 9.12 2.94
N LYS A 145 -13.34 10.08 2.64
CA LYS A 145 -13.66 11.24 1.79
C LYS A 145 -13.63 10.97 0.29
N SER A 146 -12.84 9.99 -0.19
CA SER A 146 -12.86 9.53 -1.58
C SER A 146 -12.40 8.07 -1.68
N ILE A 147 -12.92 7.32 -2.65
CA ILE A 147 -12.59 5.91 -2.87
C ILE A 147 -11.48 5.75 -3.92
N CYS A 148 -11.57 6.40 -5.07
CA CYS A 148 -10.51 6.33 -6.09
C CYS A 148 -10.30 7.66 -6.81
N ASP A 149 -9.08 8.18 -6.73
CA ASP A 149 -8.65 9.41 -7.40
C ASP A 149 -7.54 9.09 -8.43
N THR A 150 -7.60 9.70 -9.61
CA THR A 150 -6.51 9.62 -10.60
C THR A 150 -5.71 10.93 -10.67
N SER A 151 -4.45 10.81 -11.03
CA SER A 151 -3.49 11.92 -11.17
C SER A 151 -2.66 11.79 -12.45
N GLU A 152 -2.12 12.91 -12.93
CA GLU A 152 -1.13 12.95 -13.99
C GLU A 152 0.25 12.78 -13.34
N GLY A 153 0.79 11.56 -13.40
CA GLY A 153 2.09 11.24 -12.83
C GLY A 153 3.24 11.86 -13.62
N ASN A 154 4.39 12.03 -12.96
CA ASN A 154 5.62 12.50 -13.57
C ASN A 154 6.85 11.79 -12.98
N ASN A 155 8.04 12.10 -13.49
CA ASN A 155 9.33 11.57 -13.05
C ASN A 155 10.27 12.67 -12.49
N SER A 156 9.75 13.87 -12.24
CA SER A 156 10.51 15.06 -11.86
C SER A 156 10.62 15.31 -10.35
N GLY A 157 9.96 14.47 -9.53
CA GLY A 157 9.81 14.69 -8.09
C GLY A 157 8.69 15.66 -7.70
N LYS A 158 8.20 16.50 -8.62
CA LYS A 158 7.06 17.41 -8.38
C LYS A 158 5.78 16.63 -8.05
N GLU A 159 4.93 17.17 -7.20
CA GLU A 159 3.65 16.53 -6.87
C GLU A 159 2.75 16.38 -8.12
N PRO A 160 2.14 15.19 -8.34
CA PRO A 160 1.22 14.94 -9.45
C PRO A 160 -0.04 15.80 -9.39
N SER A 161 -0.46 16.36 -10.52
CA SER A 161 -1.74 17.06 -10.60
C SER A 161 -2.91 16.07 -10.56
N LYS A 162 -3.99 16.40 -9.85
CA LYS A 162 -5.18 15.56 -9.76
C LYS A 162 -6.04 15.71 -11.02
N VAL A 163 -6.47 14.58 -11.59
CA VAL A 163 -7.24 14.50 -12.85
C VAL A 163 -8.69 14.11 -12.59
N THR A 164 -8.94 13.14 -11.72
CA THR A 164 -10.31 12.77 -11.29
C THR A 164 -10.43 12.61 -9.79
N SER A 165 -11.64 12.80 -9.26
CA SER A 165 -12.00 12.54 -7.87
C SER A 165 -13.17 11.57 -7.83
N ASN A 166 -13.03 10.48 -7.08
CA ASN A 166 -14.09 9.50 -6.79
C ASN A 166 -14.95 9.07 -8.00
N LYS A 167 -14.35 8.94 -9.19
CA LYS A 167 -15.07 8.72 -10.46
C LYS A 167 -14.58 7.46 -11.16
N ALA A 168 -15.49 6.53 -11.44
CA ALA A 168 -15.20 5.33 -12.21
C ALA A 168 -14.66 5.68 -13.61
N ASN A 169 -13.60 4.98 -14.04
CA ASN A 169 -12.95 5.13 -15.34
C ASN A 169 -12.08 3.89 -15.66
N SER A 170 -11.30 3.91 -16.74
CA SER A 170 -10.42 2.79 -17.13
C SER A 170 -9.34 2.43 -16.10
N SER A 171 -8.88 3.42 -15.33
CA SER A 171 -7.92 3.26 -14.23
C SER A 171 -8.60 2.99 -12.88
N CYS A 172 -9.66 3.72 -12.53
CA CYS A 172 -10.45 3.49 -11.30
C CYS A 172 -11.68 2.63 -11.62
N LYS A 173 -11.57 1.31 -11.43
CA LYS A 173 -12.69 0.37 -11.59
C LYS A 173 -13.35 0.16 -10.23
N LEU A 174 -14.63 0.56 -10.09
CA LEU A 174 -15.40 0.58 -8.84
C LEU A 174 -16.55 -0.42 -8.87
#